data_AF-A0AAN6XNY3-F1
#
_entry.id   AF-A0AAN6XNY3-F1
#
_cell.length_a   1.000
_cell.length_b   1.000
_cell.length_c   1.000
_cell.angle_alpha   90.00
_cell.angle_beta   90.00
_cell.angle_gamma   90.00
#
_symmetry.space_group_name_H-M   'P 1'
#
loop_
_entity.id
_entity.type
_entity.pdbx_description
1 polymer ?
#
loop_
_entity_poly.entity_id
_entity_poly.type
_entity_poly.pdbx_seq_one_letter_code
_entity_poly.pdbx_strand_id
1 'polypeptide(L)'
;MRSTRSRSAAAKALKSVTDVSSAAATQERRTPARLKVTAAKAAPKIPTKAAQAPLTPTPTPETIPFPTAASFTAWLAVNHSTTPLGIWLKISKKNSNIPSVSYDEAIDCALCYGWIDGQRKGLDSLHFLQRFTPRRKNSMWSKRNVQKVATLIKEGRMEAAGLAEVERAQKDGRWDRAYDGASMMEMPEDFGAALAKNEKAKGFWEGLGKTKRYAFLMRLTTTKRAETRTRKIGEFVSLLAEGKTL
;
A
#
# COMPACT_ATOMS: atom_id res chain seq x y z
N MET A 1 -65.16 -27.49 -2.78
CA MET A 1 -64.69 -28.01 -4.09
C MET A 1 -63.18 -28.18 -4.01
N ARG A 2 -62.66 -29.29 -3.47
CA ARG A 2 -62.09 -30.46 -4.19
C ARG A 2 -61.38 -30.14 -5.52
N SER A 3 -60.06 -30.33 -5.53
CA SER A 3 -59.29 -31.01 -6.60
C SER A 3 -57.86 -31.29 -6.06
N THR A 4 -57.52 -32.48 -5.55
CA THR A 4 -56.94 -33.68 -6.22
C THR A 4 -55.68 -33.36 -7.06
N ARG A 5 -54.46 -33.70 -6.59
CA ARG A 5 -53.72 -34.99 -6.66
C ARG A 5 -52.62 -34.96 -7.74
N SER A 6 -51.38 -35.21 -7.31
CA SER A 6 -50.43 -36.17 -7.92
C SER A 6 -49.32 -36.42 -6.88
N ARG A 7 -49.17 -37.60 -6.25
CA ARG A 7 -48.52 -38.85 -6.72
C ARG A 7 -47.11 -38.57 -7.30
N SER A 8 -46.01 -39.25 -6.97
CA SER A 8 -45.75 -40.51 -6.23
C SER A 8 -44.23 -40.75 -6.18
N ALA A 9 -43.74 -41.45 -5.11
CA ALA A 9 -42.62 -42.42 -5.06
C ALA A 9 -41.18 -41.94 -5.39
N ALA A 10 -40.07 -42.47 -4.86
CA ALA A 10 -39.71 -43.69 -4.11
C ALA A 10 -38.45 -43.34 -3.27
N ALA A 11 -38.29 -43.68 -1.98
CA ALA A 11 -38.02 -44.99 -1.37
C ALA A 11 -36.66 -45.64 -1.74
N LYS A 12 -35.71 -45.52 -0.78
CA LYS A 12 -35.07 -46.62 0.00
C LYS A 12 -33.87 -47.40 -0.59
N ALA A 13 -32.77 -47.41 0.19
CA ALA A 13 -31.82 -48.51 0.55
C ALA A 13 -30.44 -47.89 0.84
N LEU A 14 -29.80 -47.87 2.02
CA LEU A 14 -29.59 -48.75 3.18
C LEU A 14 -28.59 -49.92 2.98
N LYS A 15 -27.54 -49.89 3.83
CA LYS A 15 -26.61 -50.96 4.29
C LYS A 15 -25.45 -51.35 3.34
N SER A 16 -24.24 -51.69 3.80
CA SER A 16 -23.57 -51.74 5.13
C SER A 16 -22.14 -52.31 4.98
N VAL A 17 -21.39 -52.41 6.09
CA VAL A 17 -20.32 -53.40 6.42
C VAL A 17 -18.89 -53.00 5.96
N THR A 18 -18.01 -52.49 6.84
CA THR A 18 -17.05 -53.17 7.77
C THR A 18 -15.96 -53.95 7.03
N ASP A 19 -14.67 -54.07 7.40
CA ASP A 19 -13.78 -53.62 8.49
C ASP A 19 -12.42 -54.32 8.21
N VAL A 20 -11.36 -53.96 8.95
CA VAL A 20 -10.10 -54.69 9.26
C VAL A 20 -9.08 -54.96 8.13
N SER A 21 -7.88 -54.38 8.24
CA SER A 21 -6.73 -55.06 8.87
C SER A 21 -5.35 -54.52 8.47
N SER A 22 -4.54 -54.34 9.50
CA SER A 22 -3.08 -54.24 9.54
C SER A 22 -2.37 -55.48 8.97
N ALA A 23 -1.19 -55.29 8.38
CA ALA A 23 -0.08 -56.24 8.50
C ALA A 23 1.27 -55.53 8.32
N ALA A 24 2.05 -55.51 9.39
CA ALA A 24 3.50 -55.30 9.37
C ALA A 24 4.21 -56.54 8.83
N ALA A 25 5.31 -56.36 8.10
CA ALA A 25 6.27 -57.42 7.83
C ALA A 25 7.69 -56.86 7.78
N THR A 26 8.42 -57.19 8.85
CA THR A 26 9.76 -57.76 8.89
C THR A 26 10.92 -57.09 8.13
N GLN A 27 11.80 -56.61 9.00
CA GLN A 27 13.16 -56.15 8.83
C GLN A 27 14.13 -57.29 8.45
N GLU A 28 14.84 -57.14 7.32
CA GLU A 28 16.12 -57.84 7.11
C GLU A 28 17.28 -56.88 7.38
N ARG A 29 18.15 -57.30 8.31
CA ARG A 29 19.42 -56.67 8.63
C ARG A 29 20.41 -56.96 7.50
N ARG A 30 20.95 -55.91 6.88
CA ARG A 30 22.23 -56.00 6.16
C ARG A 30 23.23 -55.01 6.76
N THR A 31 24.38 -55.57 7.05
CA THR A 31 25.60 -55.06 7.66
C THR A 31 26.09 -53.76 7.02
N PRO A 32 26.64 -52.78 7.78
CA PRO A 32 27.11 -51.54 7.20
C PRO A 32 28.45 -51.73 6.49
N ALA A 33 28.47 -51.47 5.18
CA ALA A 33 29.69 -51.31 4.41
C ALA A 33 30.30 -49.93 4.70
N ARG A 34 31.58 -49.96 5.09
CA ARG A 34 32.48 -48.83 5.38
C ARG A 34 32.52 -47.83 4.21
N LEU A 35 31.82 -46.70 4.35
CA LEU A 35 31.93 -45.56 3.45
C LEU A 35 33.29 -44.89 3.62
N LYS A 36 34.06 -44.87 2.54
CA LYS A 36 35.32 -44.14 2.39
C LYS A 36 35.03 -42.65 2.58
N VAL A 37 35.69 -42.05 3.58
CA VAL A 37 35.76 -40.59 3.74
C VAL A 37 36.62 -40.05 2.59
N THR A 38 35.98 -39.54 1.55
CA THR A 38 36.64 -38.74 0.51
C THR A 38 36.62 -37.27 0.92
N ALA A 39 37.78 -36.64 0.73
CA ALA A 39 38.15 -35.30 1.14
C ALA A 39 37.09 -34.21 0.87
N ALA A 40 37.06 -33.25 1.80
CA ALA A 40 36.22 -32.06 1.79
C ALA A 40 36.27 -31.30 0.45
N LYS A 41 35.10 -31.11 -0.14
CA LYS A 41 34.88 -30.23 -1.30
C LYS A 41 35.13 -28.79 -0.85
N ALA A 42 36.05 -28.11 -1.52
CA ALA A 42 36.41 -26.73 -1.25
C ALA A 42 35.17 -25.81 -1.18
N ALA A 43 35.12 -24.97 -0.15
CA ALA A 43 34.10 -23.95 0.02
C ALA A 43 34.02 -23.03 -1.23
N PRO A 44 32.83 -22.59 -1.66
CA PRO A 44 32.72 -21.65 -2.76
C PRO A 44 33.40 -20.34 -2.35
N LYS A 45 34.36 -19.88 -3.16
CA LYS A 45 35.01 -18.58 -3.00
C LYS A 45 33.94 -17.49 -2.99
N ILE A 46 33.78 -16.80 -1.86
CA ILE A 46 33.02 -15.55 -1.78
C ILE A 46 33.67 -14.59 -2.79
N PRO A 47 32.94 -14.06 -3.78
CA PRO A 47 33.53 -13.11 -4.70
C PRO A 47 33.93 -11.87 -3.91
N THR A 48 35.23 -11.58 -3.91
CA THR A 48 35.81 -10.37 -3.36
C THR A 48 35.07 -9.16 -3.94
N LYS A 49 34.52 -8.32 -3.05
CA LYS A 49 33.80 -7.09 -3.37
C LYS A 49 34.63 -6.27 -4.35
N ALA A 50 34.20 -6.22 -5.62
CA ALA A 50 34.75 -5.32 -6.60
C ALA A 50 34.71 -3.89 -6.04
N ALA A 51 35.81 -3.16 -6.20
CA ALA A 51 35.92 -1.77 -5.81
C ALA A 51 34.71 -0.99 -6.35
N GLN A 52 33.98 -0.32 -5.46
CA GLN A 52 32.85 0.52 -5.83
C GLN A 52 33.39 1.64 -6.71
N ALA A 53 32.95 1.68 -7.97
CA ALA A 53 33.06 2.87 -8.80
C ALA A 53 32.51 4.08 -8.02
N PRO A 54 33.08 5.28 -8.16
CA PRO A 54 32.62 6.44 -7.41
C PRO A 54 31.11 6.60 -7.59
N LEU A 55 30.38 6.56 -6.46
CA LEU A 55 28.94 6.75 -6.41
C LEU A 55 28.65 8.12 -7.02
N THR A 56 28.13 8.15 -8.24
CA THR A 56 27.53 9.38 -8.76
C THR A 56 26.44 9.80 -7.77
N PRO A 57 26.45 11.04 -7.26
CA PRO A 57 25.43 11.47 -6.32
C PRO A 57 24.07 11.30 -7.00
N THR A 58 23.18 10.55 -6.35
CA THR A 58 21.84 10.33 -6.87
C THR A 58 21.16 11.70 -7.00
N PRO A 59 20.63 12.05 -8.19
CA PRO A 59 20.04 13.37 -8.39
C PRO A 59 18.89 13.57 -7.42
N THR A 60 18.98 14.64 -6.63
CA THR A 60 17.97 15.01 -5.64
C THR A 60 16.93 15.94 -6.26
N PRO A 61 15.64 15.77 -5.94
CA PRO A 61 14.60 16.70 -6.39
C PRO A 61 14.85 18.10 -5.84
N GLU A 62 14.68 19.11 -6.68
CA GLU A 62 14.83 20.52 -6.31
C GLU A 62 13.78 20.95 -5.27
N THR A 63 14.12 21.92 -4.43
CA THR A 63 13.19 22.55 -3.49
C THR A 63 12.77 23.93 -4.01
N ILE A 64 11.48 24.12 -4.29
CA ILE A 64 10.97 25.33 -4.95
C ILE A 64 9.82 25.91 -4.13
N PRO A 65 9.82 27.22 -3.80
CA PRO A 65 8.66 27.91 -3.23
C PRO A 65 7.78 28.52 -4.33
N PHE A 66 6.47 28.60 -4.08
CA PHE A 66 5.52 29.34 -4.92
C PHE A 66 4.65 30.25 -4.06
N PRO A 67 4.58 31.57 -4.33
CA PRO A 67 3.78 32.51 -3.53
C PRO A 67 2.27 32.31 -3.72
N THR A 68 1.82 31.76 -4.85
CA THR A 68 0.40 31.56 -5.18
C THR A 68 0.16 30.27 -5.97
N ALA A 69 -1.08 29.79 -5.96
CA ALA A 69 -1.53 28.68 -6.81
C ALA A 69 -1.28 28.94 -8.30
N ALA A 70 -1.46 30.19 -8.76
CA ALA A 70 -1.20 30.59 -10.13
C ALA A 70 0.28 30.43 -10.51
N SER A 71 1.21 30.84 -9.65
CA SER A 71 2.65 30.67 -9.90
C SER A 71 3.07 29.20 -9.98
N PHE A 72 2.48 28.32 -9.16
CA PHE A 72 2.75 26.89 -9.24
C PHE A 72 2.13 26.26 -10.50
N THR A 73 0.92 26.68 -10.88
CA THR A 73 0.25 26.25 -12.11
C THR A 73 1.07 26.62 -13.34
N ALA A 74 1.57 27.85 -13.43
CA ALA A 74 2.44 28.31 -14.52
C ALA A 74 3.73 27.49 -14.60
N TRP A 75 4.32 27.15 -13.45
CA TRP A 75 5.49 26.28 -13.42
C TRP A 75 5.16 24.86 -13.93
N LEU A 76 4.03 24.27 -13.50
CA LEU A 76 3.59 22.96 -13.98
C LEU A 76 3.33 22.97 -15.49
N ALA A 77 2.70 24.02 -16.03
CA ALA A 77 2.45 24.15 -17.47
C ALA A 77 3.71 23.92 -18.31
N VAL A 78 4.86 24.44 -17.86
CA VAL A 78 6.14 24.32 -18.56
C VAL A 78 6.90 23.04 -18.21
N ASN A 79 6.84 22.59 -16.94
CA ASN A 79 7.81 21.61 -16.41
C ASN A 79 7.24 20.22 -16.09
N HIS A 80 5.92 20.03 -16.16
CA HIS A 80 5.27 18.80 -15.69
C HIS A 80 5.74 17.53 -16.41
N SER A 81 6.15 17.63 -17.68
CA SER A 81 6.61 16.50 -18.51
C SER A 81 8.12 16.28 -18.44
N THR A 82 8.90 17.32 -18.15
CA THR A 82 10.38 17.30 -18.15
C THR A 82 10.98 17.10 -16.76
N THR A 83 10.16 17.05 -15.71
CA THR A 83 10.61 16.87 -14.32
C THR A 83 10.17 15.51 -13.75
N PRO A 84 10.75 14.38 -14.21
CA PRO A 84 10.31 13.03 -13.82
C PRO A 84 10.63 12.70 -12.36
N LEU A 85 11.63 13.38 -11.78
CA LEU A 85 11.90 13.31 -10.36
C LEU A 85 10.86 14.11 -9.57
N GLY A 86 10.11 15.05 -10.14
CA GLY A 86 9.26 15.97 -9.39
C GLY A 86 10.05 16.95 -8.52
N ILE A 87 9.36 17.63 -7.60
CA ILE A 87 9.95 18.66 -6.72
C ILE A 87 9.62 18.44 -5.24
N TRP A 88 10.36 19.10 -4.36
CA TRP A 88 9.93 19.45 -3.01
C TRP A 88 9.33 20.86 -3.04
N LEU A 89 8.04 20.98 -2.82
CA LEU A 89 7.38 22.27 -2.69
C LEU A 89 7.60 22.81 -1.27
N LYS A 90 8.27 23.97 -1.15
CA LYS A 90 8.41 24.68 0.12
C LYS A 90 7.15 25.49 0.39
N ILE A 91 6.39 25.09 1.42
CA ILE A 91 5.12 25.70 1.79
C ILE A 91 5.27 26.41 3.15
N SER A 92 4.84 27.65 3.21
CA SER A 92 4.81 28.44 4.44
C SER A 92 3.68 27.97 5.37
N LYS A 93 3.96 27.89 6.68
CA LYS A 93 2.96 27.56 7.70
C LYS A 93 2.00 28.73 7.87
N LYS A 94 0.75 28.45 8.25
CA LYS A 94 -0.35 29.44 8.34
C LYS A 94 0.01 30.70 9.13
N ASN A 95 0.82 30.58 10.20
CA ASN A 95 1.16 31.70 11.08
C ASN A 95 2.45 32.43 10.70
N SER A 96 3.02 32.16 9.52
CA SER A 96 4.29 32.77 9.09
C SER A 96 4.14 34.16 8.47
N ASN A 97 2.93 34.55 8.06
CA ASN A 97 2.66 35.76 7.25
C ASN A 97 3.45 35.84 5.93
N ILE A 98 4.04 34.73 5.46
CA ILE A 98 4.76 34.64 4.20
C ILE A 98 3.78 34.16 3.11
N PRO A 99 3.60 34.91 2.00
CA PRO A 99 2.80 34.45 0.86
C PRO A 99 3.28 33.10 0.35
N SER A 100 2.37 32.14 0.26
CA SER A 100 2.67 30.78 -0.19
C SER A 100 1.41 30.08 -0.66
N VAL A 101 1.52 29.27 -1.71
CA VAL A 101 0.47 28.34 -2.11
C VAL A 101 0.15 27.40 -0.94
N SER A 102 -1.13 27.25 -0.62
CA SER A 102 -1.55 26.29 0.39
C SER A 102 -1.40 24.85 -0.13
N TYR A 103 -1.33 23.89 0.77
CA TYR A 103 -1.31 22.47 0.39
C TYR A 103 -2.53 22.08 -0.47
N ASP A 104 -3.72 22.58 -0.11
CA ASP A 104 -4.96 22.21 -0.80
C ASP A 104 -5.04 22.82 -2.21
N GLU A 105 -4.53 24.03 -2.40
CA GLU A 105 -4.37 24.60 -3.74
C GLU A 105 -3.31 23.84 -4.54
N ALA A 106 -2.17 23.51 -3.92
CA ALA A 106 -1.08 22.81 -4.59
C ALA A 106 -1.50 21.42 -5.10
N ILE A 107 -2.30 20.67 -4.33
CA ILE A 107 -2.82 19.38 -4.82
C ILE A 107 -3.81 19.57 -5.97
N ASP A 108 -4.64 20.61 -5.96
CA ASP A 108 -5.55 20.89 -7.07
C ASP A 108 -4.77 21.21 -8.35
N CYS A 109 -3.77 22.09 -8.27
CA CYS A 109 -2.85 22.37 -9.37
C CYS A 109 -2.16 21.10 -9.87
N ALA A 110 -1.64 20.26 -8.97
CA ALA A 110 -0.94 19.04 -9.35
C ALA A 110 -1.87 18.04 -10.08
N LEU A 111 -3.11 17.88 -9.63
CA LEU A 111 -4.08 16.98 -10.26
C LEU A 111 -4.39 17.39 -11.70
N CYS A 112 -4.48 18.69 -11.98
CA CYS A 112 -4.69 19.20 -13.35
C CYS A 112 -3.63 18.71 -14.35
N TYR A 113 -2.39 18.48 -13.89
CA TYR A 113 -1.27 18.05 -14.73
C TYR A 113 -0.90 16.57 -14.58
N GLY A 114 -1.72 15.76 -13.89
CA GLY A 114 -1.45 14.34 -13.68
C GLY A 114 -0.36 14.07 -12.64
N TRP A 115 -0.10 15.04 -11.77
CA TRP A 115 0.82 14.94 -10.65
C TRP A 115 0.08 14.58 -9.35
N ILE A 116 0.86 14.22 -8.32
CA ILE A 116 0.35 13.84 -7.00
C ILE A 116 1.35 14.25 -5.90
N ASP A 117 0.83 14.48 -4.71
CA ASP A 117 1.64 14.69 -3.52
C ASP A 117 2.21 13.37 -2.97
N GLY A 118 3.25 13.48 -2.15
CA GLY A 118 3.87 12.36 -1.49
C GLY A 118 4.32 12.69 -0.08
N GLN A 119 5.60 12.48 0.19
CA GLN A 119 6.18 12.69 1.52
C GLN A 119 6.07 14.14 1.97
N ARG A 120 5.78 14.34 3.25
CA ARG A 120 5.89 15.62 3.94
C ARG A 120 7.11 15.61 4.86
N LYS A 121 7.86 16.70 4.90
CA LYS A 121 9.01 16.89 5.80
C LYS A 121 8.94 18.24 6.49
N GLY A 122 9.31 18.31 7.77
CA GLY A 122 9.59 19.58 8.42
C GLY A 122 10.82 20.23 7.78
N LEU A 123 10.81 21.56 7.65
CA LEU A 123 11.98 22.32 7.20
C LEU A 123 12.50 23.20 8.34
N ASP A 124 11.69 24.16 8.78
CA ASP A 124 12.06 25.14 9.80
C ASP A 124 10.81 25.59 10.60
N SER A 125 10.94 26.62 11.43
CA SER A 125 9.85 27.16 12.24
C SER A 125 8.70 27.72 11.39
N LEU A 126 8.98 28.21 10.17
CA LEU A 126 8.04 28.91 9.30
C LEU A 126 7.57 28.07 8.10
N HIS A 127 8.29 27.01 7.72
CA HIS A 127 8.02 26.25 6.50
C HIS A 127 7.99 24.74 6.73
N PHE A 128 7.38 24.05 5.79
CA PHE A 128 7.51 22.61 5.61
C PHE A 128 7.69 22.30 4.12
N LEU A 129 8.21 21.11 3.82
CA LEU A 129 8.32 20.61 2.45
C LEU A 129 7.23 19.58 2.19
N GLN A 130 6.59 19.69 1.03
CA GLN A 130 5.68 18.69 0.50
C GLN A 130 6.21 18.18 -0.83
N ARG A 131 6.38 16.86 -0.95
CA ARG A 131 6.81 16.26 -2.21
C ARG A 131 5.67 16.28 -3.21
N PHE A 132 5.96 16.67 -4.45
CA PHE A 132 5.08 16.49 -5.59
C PHE A 132 5.82 15.80 -6.74
N THR A 133 5.15 14.84 -7.38
CA THR A 133 5.72 14.04 -8.46
C THR A 133 4.68 13.74 -9.53
N PRO A 134 5.09 13.52 -10.80
CA PRO A 134 4.22 12.88 -11.78
C PRO A 134 3.68 11.55 -11.24
N ARG A 135 2.40 11.24 -11.50
CA ARG A 135 1.84 9.93 -11.15
C ARG A 135 2.55 8.84 -11.94
N ARG A 136 2.87 7.74 -11.26
CA ARG A 136 3.44 6.53 -11.87
C ARG A 136 2.29 5.61 -12.29
N LYS A 137 2.59 4.66 -13.19
CA LYS A 137 1.63 3.67 -13.71
C LYS A 137 0.70 3.04 -12.67
N ASN A 138 1.22 2.76 -11.46
CA ASN A 138 0.46 2.11 -10.39
C ASN A 138 0.13 3.04 -9.21
N SER A 139 0.22 4.36 -9.38
CA SER A 139 -0.12 5.33 -8.33
C SER A 139 -1.59 5.18 -7.94
N MET A 140 -1.83 4.96 -6.65
CA MET A 140 -3.19 4.80 -6.11
C MET A 140 -3.97 6.11 -6.17
N TRP A 141 -5.29 5.99 -6.13
CA TRP A 141 -6.22 7.10 -6.02
C TRP A 141 -6.94 7.05 -4.67
N SER A 142 -7.16 8.21 -4.08
CA SER A 142 -8.03 8.38 -2.92
C SER A 142 -9.38 8.91 -3.38
N LYS A 143 -10.46 8.60 -2.66
CA LYS A 143 -11.78 9.16 -2.97
C LYS A 143 -11.77 10.69 -2.91
N ARG A 144 -10.98 11.28 -2.01
CA ARG A 144 -10.76 12.74 -1.93
C ARG A 144 -10.23 13.30 -3.26
N ASN A 145 -9.22 12.65 -3.85
CA ASN A 145 -8.63 13.15 -5.09
C ASN A 145 -9.55 12.91 -6.29
N VAL A 146 -10.32 11.82 -6.29
CA VAL A 146 -11.39 11.60 -7.27
C VAL A 146 -12.43 12.71 -7.21
N GLN A 147 -12.88 13.10 -6.01
CA GLN A 147 -13.82 14.22 -5.82
C GLN A 147 -13.23 15.55 -6.27
N LYS A 148 -11.97 15.85 -5.91
CA LYS A 148 -11.26 17.05 -6.40
C LYS A 148 -11.21 17.10 -7.92
N VAL A 149 -10.83 15.99 -8.57
CA VAL A 149 -10.83 15.92 -10.04
C VAL A 149 -12.22 16.18 -10.62
N ALA A 150 -13.29 15.62 -10.06
CA ALA A 150 -14.64 15.88 -10.54
C ALA A 150 -14.99 17.38 -10.50
N THR A 151 -14.63 18.07 -9.40
CA THR A 151 -14.77 19.52 -9.29
C THR A 151 -13.91 20.26 -10.33
N LEU A 152 -12.64 19.88 -10.48
CA LEU A 152 -11.71 20.52 -11.41
C LEU A 152 -12.12 20.35 -12.87
N ILE A 153 -12.75 19.21 -13.23
CA ILE A 153 -13.35 18.99 -14.54
C ILE A 153 -14.51 19.96 -14.75
N LYS A 154 -15.41 20.07 -13.77
CA LYS A 154 -16.56 20.99 -13.84
C LYS A 154 -16.11 22.45 -13.98
N GLU A 155 -15.00 22.82 -13.35
CA GLU A 155 -14.39 24.15 -13.44
C GLU A 155 -13.57 24.37 -14.74
N GLY A 156 -13.40 23.35 -15.59
CA GLY A 156 -12.61 23.45 -16.82
C GLY A 156 -11.11 23.63 -16.58
N ARG A 157 -10.60 23.25 -15.40
CA ARG A 157 -9.19 23.47 -15.00
C ARG A 157 -8.27 22.29 -15.32
N MET A 158 -8.82 21.15 -15.70
CA MET A 158 -8.03 19.95 -15.97
C MET A 158 -7.31 20.08 -17.32
N GLU A 159 -5.99 19.84 -17.31
CA GLU A 159 -5.20 19.83 -18.54
C GLU A 159 -5.14 18.43 -19.16
N ALA A 160 -4.69 18.36 -20.42
CA ALA A 160 -4.60 17.12 -21.18
C ALA A 160 -3.83 16.02 -20.41
N ALA A 161 -2.72 16.38 -19.74
CA ALA A 161 -1.92 15.44 -18.96
C ALA A 161 -2.68 14.87 -17.75
N GLY A 162 -3.46 15.69 -17.05
CA GLY A 162 -4.30 15.27 -15.94
C GLY A 162 -5.44 14.37 -16.39
N LEU A 163 -6.15 14.76 -17.44
CA LEU A 163 -7.24 13.96 -18.03
C LEU A 163 -6.73 12.59 -18.50
N ALA A 164 -5.56 12.53 -19.15
CA ALA A 164 -4.97 11.27 -19.57
C ALA A 164 -4.64 10.34 -18.39
N GLU A 165 -4.25 10.85 -17.22
CA GLU A 165 -4.04 10.02 -16.04
C GLU A 165 -5.35 9.53 -15.41
N VAL A 166 -6.41 10.35 -15.46
CA VAL A 166 -7.76 9.94 -15.06
C VAL A 166 -8.24 8.79 -15.92
N GLU A 167 -8.15 8.92 -17.25
CA GLU A 167 -8.55 7.87 -18.20
C GLU A 167 -7.77 6.57 -17.96
N ARG A 168 -6.45 6.65 -17.79
CA ARG A 168 -5.62 5.47 -17.45
C ARG A 168 -6.09 4.79 -16.18
N ALA A 169 -6.38 5.56 -15.13
CA ALA A 169 -6.84 5.03 -13.85
C ALA A 169 -8.24 4.42 -13.90
N GLN A 170 -9.12 4.94 -14.74
CA GLN A 170 -10.43 4.36 -15.01
C GLN A 170 -10.26 3.02 -15.75
N LYS A 171 -9.46 3.00 -16.82
CA LYS A 171 -9.22 1.80 -17.64
C LYS A 171 -8.60 0.64 -16.87
N ASP A 172 -7.70 0.91 -15.93
CA ASP A 172 -7.07 -0.13 -15.10
C ASP A 172 -7.78 -0.39 -13.75
N GLY A 173 -8.92 0.28 -13.52
CA GLY A 173 -9.78 0.16 -12.35
C GLY A 173 -9.19 0.72 -11.06
N ARG A 174 -8.07 1.46 -11.10
CA ARG A 174 -7.57 2.19 -9.91
C ARG A 174 -8.54 3.27 -9.45
N TRP A 175 -9.28 3.85 -10.38
CA TRP A 175 -10.30 4.86 -10.10
C TRP A 175 -11.41 4.32 -9.20
N ASP A 176 -11.99 3.18 -9.55
CA ASP A 176 -13.09 2.57 -8.79
C ASP A 176 -12.63 2.02 -7.43
N ARG A 177 -11.36 1.61 -7.35
CA ARG A 177 -10.73 1.13 -6.11
C ARG A 177 -10.12 2.27 -5.28
N ALA A 178 -10.56 3.51 -5.48
CA ALA A 178 -10.07 4.64 -4.72
C ALA A 178 -10.34 4.45 -3.22
N TYR A 179 -9.30 4.57 -2.41
CA TYR A 179 -9.40 4.28 -0.98
C TYR A 179 -10.02 5.44 -0.19
N ASP A 180 -10.66 5.10 0.92
CA ASP A 180 -11.28 6.05 1.84
C ASP A 180 -10.28 6.89 2.63
N GLY A 181 -10.68 8.12 2.96
CA GLY A 181 -9.90 8.96 3.87
C GLY A 181 -9.85 8.39 5.28
N ALA A 182 -8.91 8.89 6.09
CA ALA A 182 -8.67 8.41 7.45
C ALA A 182 -9.90 8.39 8.38
N SER A 183 -10.86 9.30 8.16
CA SER A 183 -12.07 9.41 8.97
C SER A 183 -13.09 8.28 8.72
N MET A 184 -13.07 7.67 7.54
CA MET A 184 -14.03 6.64 7.12
C MET A 184 -13.41 5.24 7.13
N MET A 185 -12.13 5.13 7.51
CA MET A 185 -11.42 3.87 7.46
C MET A 185 -11.73 3.03 8.69
N GLU A 186 -12.43 1.92 8.46
CA GLU A 186 -12.76 0.96 9.50
C GLU A 186 -11.64 -0.07 9.69
N MET A 187 -11.67 -0.72 10.85
CA MET A 187 -10.72 -1.78 11.16
C MET A 187 -11.13 -3.06 10.40
N PRO A 188 -10.25 -3.62 9.54
CA PRO A 188 -10.55 -4.88 8.89
C PRO A 188 -10.72 -6.02 9.91
N GLU A 189 -11.68 -6.90 9.64
CA GLU A 189 -12.06 -8.01 10.53
C GLU A 189 -10.87 -8.93 10.87
N ASP A 190 -10.09 -9.31 9.86
CA ASP A 190 -8.92 -10.17 10.02
C ASP A 190 -7.81 -9.54 10.90
N PHE A 191 -7.64 -8.22 10.82
CA PHE A 191 -6.73 -7.49 11.71
C PHE A 191 -7.28 -7.40 13.13
N GLY A 192 -8.59 -7.16 13.28
CA GLY A 192 -9.27 -7.20 14.59
C GLY A 192 -9.14 -8.57 15.27
N ALA A 193 -9.37 -9.64 14.52
CA ALA A 193 -9.21 -11.02 14.98
C ALA A 193 -7.77 -11.35 15.37
N ALA A 194 -6.78 -10.80 14.66
CA ALA A 194 -5.37 -10.97 15.02
C ALA A 194 -4.99 -10.19 16.29
N LEU A 195 -5.47 -8.95 16.44
CA LEU A 195 -5.27 -8.15 17.66
C LEU A 195 -5.90 -8.81 18.88
N ALA A 196 -7.10 -9.38 18.74
CA ALA A 196 -7.79 -10.08 19.83
C ALA A 196 -7.01 -11.29 20.39
N LYS A 197 -6.04 -11.83 19.64
CA LYS A 197 -5.15 -12.92 20.10
C LYS A 197 -3.92 -12.42 20.86
N ASN A 198 -3.72 -11.11 20.99
CA ASN A 198 -2.58 -10.51 21.67
C ASN A 198 -3.00 -9.29 22.50
N GLU A 199 -3.21 -9.51 23.80
CA GLU A 199 -3.69 -8.47 24.73
C GLU A 199 -2.78 -7.24 24.80
N LYS A 200 -1.45 -7.41 24.70
CA LYS A 200 -0.51 -6.27 24.69
C LYS A 200 -0.69 -5.40 23.45
N ALA A 201 -0.77 -6.03 22.27
CA ALA A 201 -0.99 -5.33 21.02
C ALA A 201 -2.35 -4.62 21.00
N LYS A 202 -3.40 -5.31 21.48
CA LYS A 202 -4.75 -4.77 21.59
C LYS A 202 -4.81 -3.55 22.50
N GLY A 203 -4.26 -3.65 23.72
CA GLY A 203 -4.23 -2.53 24.67
C GLY A 203 -3.47 -1.33 24.12
N PHE A 204 -2.32 -1.55 23.48
CA PHE A 204 -1.57 -0.46 22.85
C PHE A 204 -2.35 0.17 21.68
N TRP A 205 -2.99 -0.65 20.82
CA TRP A 205 -3.83 -0.19 19.72
C TRP A 205 -5.01 0.69 20.18
N GLU A 206 -5.68 0.29 21.26
CA GLU A 206 -6.79 1.02 21.87
C GLU A 206 -6.36 2.41 22.37
N GLY A 207 -5.11 2.56 22.82
CA GLY A 207 -4.52 3.85 23.18
C GLY A 207 -4.11 4.73 21.98
N LEU A 208 -4.08 4.20 20.75
CA LEU A 208 -3.69 4.99 19.58
C LEU A 208 -4.80 5.94 19.09
N GLY A 209 -4.44 7.19 18.86
CA GLY A 209 -5.29 8.15 18.14
C GLY A 209 -5.48 7.81 16.65
N LYS A 210 -6.51 8.39 16.02
CA LYS A 210 -6.91 8.13 14.63
C LYS A 210 -5.76 8.24 13.61
N THR A 211 -4.90 9.24 13.75
CA THR A 211 -3.75 9.47 12.84
C THR A 211 -2.77 8.29 12.84
N LYS A 212 -2.46 7.74 14.02
CA LYS A 212 -1.52 6.61 14.13
C LYS A 212 -2.17 5.33 13.61
N ARG A 213 -3.44 5.08 13.93
CA ARG A 213 -4.19 3.93 13.41
C ARG A 213 -4.31 3.94 11.89
N TYR A 214 -4.54 5.11 11.29
CA TYR A 214 -4.69 5.26 9.85
C TYR A 214 -3.53 4.66 9.06
N ALA A 215 -2.28 4.84 9.49
CA ALA A 215 -1.13 4.29 8.79
C ALA A 215 -1.18 2.75 8.67
N PHE A 216 -1.63 2.06 9.72
CA PHE A 216 -1.82 0.61 9.71
C PHE A 216 -2.99 0.22 8.80
N LEU A 217 -4.16 0.81 9.05
CA LEU A 217 -5.38 0.49 8.31
C LEU A 217 -5.22 0.74 6.81
N MET A 218 -4.53 1.81 6.44
CA MET A 218 -4.22 2.12 5.05
C MET A 218 -3.40 1.03 4.40
N ARG A 219 -2.28 0.66 5.03
CA ARG A 219 -1.37 -0.35 4.49
C ARG A 219 -2.06 -1.70 4.38
N LEU A 220 -2.97 -2.04 5.28
CA LEU A 220 -3.75 -3.27 5.19
C LEU A 220 -4.74 -3.19 4.03
N THR A 221 -5.60 -2.17 4.01
CA THR A 221 -6.68 -1.99 3.02
C THR A 221 -6.14 -1.96 1.58
N THR A 222 -4.96 -1.38 1.36
CA THR A 222 -4.36 -1.31 0.01
C THR A 222 -3.49 -2.52 -0.35
N THR A 223 -3.25 -3.46 0.58
CA THR A 223 -2.45 -4.66 0.29
C THR A 223 -3.32 -5.72 -0.38
N LYS A 224 -3.12 -5.92 -1.69
CA LYS A 224 -3.93 -6.81 -2.53
C LYS A 224 -3.61 -8.31 -2.36
N ARG A 225 -2.35 -8.65 -2.13
CA ARG A 225 -1.91 -10.07 -2.05
C ARG A 225 -2.21 -10.62 -0.67
N ALA A 226 -3.01 -11.68 -0.60
CA ALA A 226 -3.45 -12.30 0.67
C ALA A 226 -2.28 -12.75 1.56
N GLU A 227 -1.25 -13.36 0.96
CA GLU A 227 -0.04 -13.75 1.69
C GLU A 227 0.69 -12.54 2.29
N THR A 228 0.88 -11.48 1.50
CA THR A 228 1.50 -10.24 1.98
C THR A 228 0.67 -9.57 3.07
N ARG A 229 -0.66 -9.63 2.97
CA ARG A 229 -1.58 -9.10 3.97
C ARG A 229 -1.44 -9.85 5.29
N THR A 230 -1.44 -11.17 5.26
CA THR A 230 -1.26 -12.03 6.44
C THR A 230 0.07 -11.74 7.14
N ARG A 231 1.18 -11.67 6.37
CA ARG A 231 2.49 -11.31 6.91
C ARG A 231 2.48 -9.93 7.58
N LYS A 232 1.92 -8.91 6.92
CA LYS A 232 1.83 -7.56 7.48
C LYS A 232 0.99 -7.50 8.76
N ILE A 233 -0.12 -8.25 8.82
CA ILE A 233 -0.93 -8.34 10.04
C ILE A 233 -0.07 -8.86 11.19
N GLY A 234 0.68 -9.95 10.98
CA GLY A 234 1.61 -10.48 11.99
C GLY A 234 2.66 -9.47 12.42
N GLU A 235 3.31 -8.79 11.47
CA GLU A 235 4.31 -7.74 11.75
C GLU A 235 3.71 -6.58 12.55
N PHE A 236 2.50 -6.15 12.21
CA PHE A 236 1.84 -5.04 12.89
C PHE A 236 1.43 -5.42 14.31
N VAL A 237 0.91 -6.64 14.52
CA VAL A 237 0.60 -7.15 15.86
C VAL A 237 1.87 -7.22 16.72
N SER A 238 2.99 -7.72 16.17
CA SER A 238 4.27 -7.74 16.89
C SER A 238 4.75 -6.33 17.25
N LEU A 239 4.73 -5.40 16.29
CA LEU A 239 5.15 -4.02 16.51
C LEU A 239 4.31 -3.31 17.59
N LEU A 240 2.99 -3.54 17.57
CA LEU A 240 2.07 -2.99 18.56
C LEU A 240 2.26 -3.63 19.94
N ALA A 241 2.55 -4.93 20.01
CA ALA A 241 2.87 -5.62 21.27
C ALA A 241 4.15 -5.09 21.92
N GLU A 242 5.08 -4.54 21.13
CA GLU A 242 6.28 -3.84 21.58
C GLU A 242 6.04 -2.36 21.94
N GLY A 243 4.80 -1.85 21.80
CA GLY A 243 4.47 -0.44 22.06
C GLY A 243 4.98 0.54 21.01
N LYS A 244 5.20 0.07 19.76
CA LYS A 244 5.75 0.88 18.66
C LYS A 244 4.71 1.20 17.60
N THR A 245 4.97 2.27 16.82
CA THR A 245 4.10 2.73 15.72
C THR A 245 4.84 2.72 14.39
N LEU A 246 4.09 2.82 13.29
CA LEU A 246 4.62 2.95 11.92
C LEU A 246 5.19 4.33 11.60
#